data_AF-A0A0F9CMU1-F1
#
_entry.id   AF-A0A0F9CMU1-F1
#
_cell.length_a   1.000
_cell.length_b   1.000
_cell.length_c   1.000
_cell.angle_alpha   90.00
_cell.angle_beta   90.00
_cell.angle_gamma   90.00
#
_symmetry.space_group_name_H-M   'P 1'
#
loop_
_entity.id
_entity.type
_entity.pdbx_description
1 polymer ?
#
loop_
_entity_poly.entity_id
_entity_poly.type
_entity_poly.pdbx_seq_one_letter_code
_entity_poly.pdbx_strand_id
1 'polypeptide(L)'
;MRLYALKEAPARLMAVIAMAISLGACGFQLRGAPPVSSALEPLDLDCQEPVPASLCLSVREQLELGGVELASGDKANYRLRIRDFQRDRRASA
;
A
#
# COMPACT_ATOMS: atom_id res chain seq x y z
N MET A 1 -8.76 21.77 -50.52
CA MET A 1 -8.22 20.77 -49.57
C MET A 1 -8.09 21.38 -48.17
N ARG A 2 -9.18 21.47 -47.39
CA ARG A 2 -9.12 21.98 -46.00
C ARG A 2 -10.30 21.56 -45.11
N LEU A 3 -11.05 20.53 -45.52
CA LEU A 3 -12.23 20.02 -44.79
C LEU A 3 -11.98 18.69 -44.08
N TYR A 4 -10.89 17.97 -44.42
CA TYR A 4 -10.57 16.69 -43.78
C TYR A 4 -9.88 16.84 -42.41
N ALA A 5 -9.15 17.93 -42.18
CA ALA A 5 -8.41 18.12 -40.92
C ALA A 5 -9.30 18.41 -39.70
N LEU A 6 -10.51 18.97 -39.91
CA LEU A 6 -11.46 19.26 -38.83
C LEU A 6 -12.37 18.07 -38.47
N LYS A 7 -12.48 17.06 -39.35
CA LYS A 7 -13.31 15.87 -39.13
C LYS A 7 -12.58 14.80 -38.30
N GLU A 8 -11.24 14.83 -38.34
CA GLU A 8 -10.34 13.96 -37.57
C GLU A 8 -10.33 14.28 -36.07
N ALA A 9 -10.45 15.56 -35.71
CA ALA A 9 -10.39 16.02 -34.32
C ALA A 9 -11.53 15.49 -33.41
N PRO A 10 -12.82 15.59 -33.80
CA PRO A 10 -13.91 15.05 -32.99
C PRO A 10 -13.92 13.52 -32.97
N ALA A 11 -13.53 12.86 -34.07
CA ALA A 11 -13.46 11.41 -34.15
C ALA A 11 -12.35 10.84 -33.24
N ARG A 12 -11.17 11.48 -33.22
CA ARG A 12 -10.09 11.13 -32.28
C ARG A 12 -10.48 11.38 -30.84
N LEU A 13 -11.14 12.50 -30.54
CA LEU A 13 -11.60 12.81 -29.19
C LEU A 13 -12.60 11.76 -28.69
N MET A 14 -13.56 11.38 -29.53
CA MET A 14 -14.53 10.32 -29.22
C MET A 14 -13.85 8.96 -29.02
N ALA A 15 -12.84 8.62 -29.82
CA ALA A 15 -12.08 7.39 -29.65
C ALA A 15 -11.31 7.37 -28.31
N VAL A 16 -10.70 8.48 -27.90
CA VAL A 16 -10.00 8.59 -26.60
C VAL A 16 -10.98 8.46 -25.43
N ILE A 17 -12.14 9.12 -25.52
CA ILE A 17 -13.18 9.03 -24.48
C ILE A 17 -13.73 7.60 -24.38
N ALA A 18 -14.03 6.96 -25.51
CA ALA A 18 -14.50 5.58 -25.55
C ALA A 18 -13.46 4.61 -24.95
N MET A 19 -12.17 4.85 -25.20
CA MET A 19 -11.08 4.06 -24.62
C MET A 19 -10.91 4.30 -23.12
N ALA A 20 -11.05 5.53 -22.64
CA ALA A 20 -11.01 5.82 -21.20
C ALA A 20 -12.19 5.17 -20.45
N ILE A 21 -13.39 5.22 -21.03
CA ILE A 21 -14.59 4.59 -20.46
C ILE A 21 -14.46 3.07 -20.46
N SER A 22 -13.95 2.45 -21.52
CA SER A 22 -13.77 1.00 -21.55
C SER A 22 -12.75 0.51 -20.52
N LEU A 23 -11.68 1.28 -20.28
CA LEU A 23 -10.70 1.00 -19.22
C LEU A 23 -11.31 1.14 -17.82
N GLY A 24 -12.18 2.13 -17.59
CA GLY A 24 -12.87 2.32 -16.30
C GLY A 24 -14.03 1.34 -16.06
N ALA A 25 -14.72 0.90 -17.11
CA ALA A 25 -15.86 -0.02 -17.04
C ALA A 25 -15.46 -1.45 -16.65
N CYS A 26 -14.18 -1.82 -16.80
CA CYS A 26 -13.62 -3.09 -16.34
C CYS A 26 -13.53 -3.20 -14.81
N GLY A 27 -13.95 -2.18 -14.04
CA GLY A 27 -13.95 -2.23 -12.57
C GLY A 27 -12.54 -2.21 -11.98
N PHE A 28 -11.53 -1.78 -12.75
CA PHE A 28 -10.19 -1.54 -12.25
C PHE A 28 -10.22 -0.35 -11.28
N GLN A 29 -10.45 -0.66 -10.01
CA GLN A 29 -10.16 0.26 -8.93
C GLN A 29 -8.65 0.27 -8.74
N LEU A 30 -8.08 1.46 -8.56
CA LEU A 30 -6.71 1.57 -8.05
C LEU A 30 -6.66 0.74 -6.77
N ARG A 31 -5.74 -0.24 -6.69
CA ARG A 31 -5.55 -0.99 -5.45
C ARG A 31 -5.11 -0.01 -4.37
N GLY A 32 -6.05 0.44 -3.56
CA GLY A 32 -5.75 0.92 -2.22
C GLY A 32 -5.44 -0.31 -1.38
N ALA A 33 -4.26 -0.37 -0.77
CA ALA A 33 -4.13 -1.22 0.40
C ALA A 33 -5.12 -0.67 1.42
N PRO A 34 -6.09 -1.46 1.93
CA PRO A 34 -6.95 -0.97 3.00
C PRO A 34 -6.03 -0.51 4.13
N PRO A 35 -6.11 0.77 4.54
CA PRO A 35 -5.22 1.27 5.58
C PRO A 35 -5.42 0.46 6.84
N VAL A 36 -4.36 0.34 7.65
CA VAL A 36 -4.50 -0.16 9.02
C VAL A 36 -5.60 0.68 9.68
N SER A 37 -6.56 0.03 10.35
CA SER A 37 -7.70 0.74 10.91
C SER A 37 -7.22 1.84 11.85
N SER A 38 -7.71 3.06 11.67
CA SER A 38 -7.39 4.19 12.55
C SER A 38 -7.81 3.99 14.00
N ALA A 39 -8.67 3.01 14.26
CA ALA A 39 -9.00 2.58 15.62
C ALA A 39 -7.80 1.96 16.37
N LEU A 40 -6.76 1.50 15.65
CA LEU A 40 -5.57 0.88 16.23
C LEU A 40 -4.48 1.91 16.58
N GLU A 41 -4.62 3.14 16.11
CA GLU A 41 -3.64 4.22 16.29
C GLU A 41 -3.91 4.99 17.58
N PRO A 42 -2.88 5.42 18.34
CA PRO A 42 -1.46 5.17 18.11
C PRO A 42 -1.07 3.74 18.51
N LEU A 43 -0.16 3.12 17.77
CA LEU A 43 0.26 1.73 17.96
C LEU A 43 1.66 1.62 18.61
N ASP A 44 1.81 0.76 19.60
CA ASP A 44 3.10 0.40 20.20
C ASP A 44 3.69 -0.83 19.52
N LEU A 45 4.96 -0.76 19.12
CA LEU A 45 5.70 -1.88 18.53
C LEU A 45 6.66 -2.48 19.56
N ASP A 46 6.34 -3.67 20.04
CA ASP A 46 7.09 -4.42 21.04
C ASP A 46 7.77 -5.65 20.39
N CYS A 47 9.07 -5.55 20.13
CA CYS A 47 9.87 -6.66 19.58
C CYS A 47 10.64 -7.34 20.71
N GLN A 48 10.32 -8.61 20.95
CA GLN A 48 10.97 -9.41 22.00
C GLN A 48 12.06 -10.29 21.40
N GLU A 49 13.11 -10.56 22.17
CA GLU A 49 14.09 -11.57 21.78
C GLU A 49 13.39 -12.91 21.48
N PRO A 50 13.82 -13.66 20.44
CA PRO A 50 15.03 -13.49 19.63
C PRO A 50 14.84 -12.67 18.34
N VAL A 51 13.87 -11.76 18.26
CA VAL A 51 13.61 -10.97 17.05
C VAL A 51 14.83 -10.11 16.67
N PRO A 52 15.36 -10.22 15.43
CA PRO A 52 16.46 -9.38 14.97
C PRO A 52 16.04 -7.91 14.91
N ALA A 53 16.93 -7.02 15.36
CA ALA A 53 16.72 -5.58 15.31
C ALA A 53 16.38 -5.08 13.89
N SER A 54 16.98 -5.68 12.85
CA SER A 54 16.68 -5.34 11.46
C SER A 54 15.23 -5.63 11.07
N LEU A 55 14.66 -6.75 11.50
CA LEU A 55 13.25 -7.05 11.26
C LEU A 55 12.35 -6.06 11.99
N CYS A 56 12.66 -5.76 13.26
CA CYS A 56 11.88 -4.81 14.04
C CYS A 56 11.89 -3.41 13.41
N LEU A 57 13.07 -2.96 12.94
CA LEU A 57 13.22 -1.70 12.22
C LEU A 57 12.41 -1.70 10.92
N SER A 58 12.51 -2.76 10.11
CA SER A 58 11.75 -2.85 8.87
C SER A 58 10.24 -2.83 9.11
N VAL A 59 9.74 -3.48 10.17
CA VAL A 59 8.30 -3.41 10.50
C VAL A 59 7.90 -1.99 10.92
N ARG A 60 8.71 -1.32 11.74
CA ARG A 60 8.49 0.10 12.09
C ARG A 60 8.39 0.98 10.85
N GLU A 61 9.37 0.88 9.95
CA GLU A 61 9.41 1.66 8.71
C GLU A 61 8.18 1.39 7.84
N GLN A 62 7.75 0.13 7.70
CA GLN A 62 6.55 -0.20 6.93
C GLN A 62 5.26 0.36 7.55
N LEU A 63 5.16 0.39 8.88
CA LEU A 63 4.02 1.01 9.58
C LEU A 63 3.99 2.52 9.35
N GLU A 64 5.13 3.20 9.49
CA GLU A 64 5.25 4.64 9.26
C GLU A 64 4.97 5.01 7.78
N LEU A 65 5.47 4.22 6.82
CA LEU A 65 5.15 4.37 5.39
C LEU A 65 3.66 4.16 5.10
N GLY A 66 3.01 3.27 5.86
CA GLY A 66 1.57 3.04 5.82
C GLY A 66 0.75 4.15 6.49
N GLY A 67 1.40 5.18 7.05
CA GLY A 67 0.77 6.30 7.74
C GLY A 67 0.30 5.99 9.16
N VAL A 68 0.79 4.89 9.76
CA VAL A 68 0.40 4.48 11.12
C VAL A 68 1.15 5.32 12.16
N GLU A 69 0.42 5.98 13.05
CA GLU A 69 1.02 6.69 14.18
C GLU A 69 1.57 5.70 15.23
N LEU A 70 2.86 5.82 15.58
CA LEU A 70 3.51 4.99 16.59
C LEU A 70 3.71 5.76 17.90
N ALA A 71 3.34 5.14 19.02
CA ALA A 71 3.60 5.66 20.35
C ALA A 71 4.09 4.56 21.28
N SER A 72 4.84 4.92 22.33
CA SER A 72 5.38 3.94 23.28
C SER A 72 4.58 3.88 24.58
N GLY A 73 4.44 2.66 25.12
CA GLY A 73 3.87 2.42 26.45
C GLY A 73 2.42 2.89 26.56
N ASP A 74 2.10 3.61 27.63
CA ASP A 74 0.72 4.02 27.96
C ASP A 74 0.14 5.07 27.00
N LYS A 75 0.94 5.59 26.07
CA LYS A 75 0.48 6.53 25.03
C LYS A 75 -0.13 5.82 23.82
N ALA A 76 0.02 4.50 23.73
CA ALA A 76 -0.54 3.71 22.65
C ALA A 76 -1.88 3.07 23.05
N ASN A 77 -2.80 3.00 22.09
CA ASN A 77 -4.10 2.35 22.27
C ASN A 77 -3.98 0.82 22.17
N TYR A 78 -3.05 0.34 21.34
CA TYR A 78 -2.80 -1.07 21.13
C TYR A 78 -1.31 -1.37 21.04
N ARG A 79 -0.94 -2.64 21.26
CA ARG A 79 0.44 -3.13 21.14
C ARG A 79 0.53 -4.26 20.13
N LEU A 80 1.35 -4.07 19.11
CA LEU A 80 1.82 -5.11 18.20
C LEU A 80 3.07 -5.75 18.80
N ARG A 81 2.95 -7.00 19.26
CA ARG A 81 4.07 -7.76 19.81
C ARG A 81 4.61 -8.77 18.80
N ILE A 82 5.90 -8.66 18.47
CA ILE A 82 6.63 -9.61 17.63
C ILE A 82 7.55 -10.43 18.53
N ARG A 83 7.45 -11.75 18.47
CA ARG A 83 8.20 -12.71 19.30
C ARG A 83 8.41 -14.01 18.54
N ASP A 84 9.18 -14.92 19.14
CA ASP A 84 9.37 -16.29 18.64
C ASP A 84 9.90 -16.34 17.20
N PHE A 85 10.81 -15.41 16.84
CA PHE A 85 11.38 -15.35 15.50
C PHE A 85 12.17 -16.61 15.17
N GLN A 86 11.83 -17.25 14.04
CA GLN A 86 12.52 -18.42 13.51
C GLN A 86 12.92 -18.15 12.07
N ARG A 87 14.12 -18.61 11.68
CA ARG A 87 14.61 -18.51 10.31
C ARG A 87 15.18 -19.85 9.86
N ASP A 88 14.43 -20.53 9.00
CA ASP A 88 14.91 -21.72 8.31
C ASP A 88 15.66 -21.30 7.04
N ARG A 89 16.94 -21.68 6.92
CA ARG A 89 17.73 -21.47 5.71
C ARG A 89 18.02 -22.83 5.10
N ARG A 90 17.32 -23.14 4.01
CA ARG A 90 17.58 -24.35 3.20
C ARG A 90 18.55 -24.01 2.07
N ALA A 91 19.56 -24.86 1.88
CA ALA A 91 20.29 -24.88 0.62
C ALA A 91 19.38 -25.55 -0.42
N SER A 92 18.92 -24.78 -1.41
CA SER A 92 18.27 -25.34 -2.59
C SER A 92 19.37 -25.92 -3.49
N ALA A 93 19.26 -27.21 -3.81
CA ALA A 93 20.19 -27.94 -4.68
C ALA A 93 19.93 -27.65 -6.16
#